data_AF-A0A7J8TIK1-F1
#
_entry.id   AF-A0A7J8TIK1-F1
#
_cell.length_a   1.000
_cell.length_b   1.000
_cell.length_c   1.000
_cell.angle_alpha   90.00
_cell.angle_beta   90.00
_cell.angle_gamma   90.00
#
_symmetry.space_group_name_H-M   'P 1'
#
loop_
_entity.id
_entity.type
_entity.pdbx_description
1 polymer ?
#
loop_
_entity_poly.entity_id
_entity_poly.type
_entity_poly.pdbx_seq_one_letter_code
_entity_poly.pdbx_strand_id
1 'polypeptide(L)'
;MVVDGLYGGLVYDVGRVKWIILWTTDCMVATKIIPTKNHVVWEDIVSILQPYDSSDNLPLSCGGAFSAEAHIHANGDGSLNLTAQIMWSGCK
;
A
#
# COMPACT_ATOMS: atom_id res chain seq x y z
N MET A 1 12.54 -23.17 -4.13
CA MET A 1 12.01 -21.80 -4.05
C MET A 1 10.57 -21.94 -3.63
N VAL A 2 10.30 -21.92 -2.33
CA VAL A 2 8.97 -22.16 -1.79
C VAL A 2 8.24 -20.83 -1.84
N VAL A 3 7.14 -20.78 -2.59
CA VAL A 3 6.21 -19.65 -2.54
C VAL A 3 5.32 -19.91 -1.32
N ASP A 4 5.84 -19.65 -0.11
CA ASP A 4 5.13 -19.89 1.16
C ASP A 4 4.12 -18.78 1.50
N GLY A 5 3.43 -18.24 0.50
CA GLY A 5 2.36 -17.28 0.72
C GLY A 5 1.61 -16.90 -0.55
N LEU A 6 0.29 -16.71 -0.45
CA LEU A 6 -0.49 -16.08 -1.52
C LEU A 6 -0.24 -14.58 -1.45
N TYR A 7 0.26 -14.00 -2.54
CA TYR A 7 0.45 -12.55 -2.68
C TYR A 7 -0.75 -11.95 -3.41
N GLY A 8 -1.38 -10.95 -2.82
CA GLY A 8 -2.42 -10.15 -3.45
C GLY A 8 -1.96 -8.71 -3.60
N GLY A 9 -2.28 -8.09 -4.72
CA GLY A 9 -1.91 -6.70 -4.97
C GLY A 9 -3.03 -5.96 -5.70
N LEU A 10 -3.32 -4.74 -5.25
CA LEU A 10 -4.27 -3.83 -5.88
C LEU A 10 -3.56 -2.52 -6.21
N VAL A 11 -3.88 -1.97 -7.39
CA VAL A 11 -3.41 -0.66 -7.83
C VAL A 11 -4.65 0.17 -8.15
N TYR A 12 -4.84 1.24 -7.39
CA TYR A 12 -5.90 2.22 -7.59
C TYR A 12 -5.34 3.42 -8.32
N ASP A 13 -6.02 3.83 -9.40
CA ASP A 13 -5.79 5.15 -10.00
C ASP A 13 -6.66 6.18 -9.26
N VAL A 14 -6.01 7.08 -8.52
CA VAL A 14 -6.67 8.14 -7.72
C VAL A 14 -6.49 9.50 -8.43
N GLY A 15 -6.39 9.48 -9.75
CA GLY A 15 -6.25 10.64 -10.64
C GLY A 15 -4.82 11.17 -10.68
N ARG A 16 -4.33 11.75 -9.58
CA ARG A 16 -2.98 12.37 -9.52
C ARG A 16 -1.88 11.39 -9.11
N VAL A 17 -2.26 10.31 -8.47
CA VAL A 17 -1.36 9.28 -7.95
C VAL A 17 -1.93 7.90 -8.26
N LYS A 18 -1.03 6.92 -8.33
CA LYS A 18 -1.38 5.52 -8.18
C LYS A 18 -1.17 5.15 -6.72
N TRP A 19 -2.17 4.51 -6.13
CA TRP A 19 -2.10 3.95 -4.79
C TRP A 19 -2.03 2.43 -4.87
N ILE A 20 -0.94 1.87 -4.37
CA ILE A 20 -0.66 0.44 -4.38
C ILE A 20 -0.86 -0.10 -2.97
N ILE A 21 -1.55 -1.24 -2.87
CA ILE A 21 -1.61 -2.07 -1.67
C ILE A 21 -1.17 -3.48 -2.06
N LEU A 22 -0.18 -4.01 -1.36
CA LEU A 22 0.30 -5.38 -1.49
C LEU A 22 0.14 -6.07 -0.14
N TRP A 23 -0.33 -7.31 -0.14
CA TRP A 23 -0.44 -8.11 1.07
C TRP A 23 -0.08 -9.57 0.82
N THR A 24 0.11 -10.28 1.93
CA THR A 24 0.54 -11.67 1.99
C THR A 24 -0.30 -12.43 3.00
N THR A 25 -0.26 -13.76 2.94
CA THR A 25 -1.01 -14.61 3.88
C THR A 25 -0.40 -14.70 5.28
N ASP A 26 0.87 -14.32 5.45
CA ASP A 26 1.58 -14.23 6.73
C ASP A 26 1.45 -12.84 7.39
N CYS A 27 0.39 -12.09 7.04
CA CYS A 27 0.08 -10.77 7.59
C CYS A 27 1.15 -9.71 7.32
N MET A 28 1.92 -9.83 6.24
CA MET A 28 2.73 -8.72 5.73
C MET A 28 1.89 -7.85 4.81
N VAL A 29 2.03 -6.53 4.93
CA VAL A 29 1.35 -5.53 4.10
C VAL A 29 2.33 -4.43 3.69
N ALA A 30 2.11 -3.88 2.51
CA ALA A 30 2.79 -2.69 2.00
C ALA A 30 1.76 -1.77 1.35
N THR A 31 1.88 -0.48 1.62
CA THR A 31 1.15 0.58 0.90
C THR A 31 2.15 1.54 0.28
N LYS A 32 1.88 2.00 -0.95
CA LYS A 32 2.74 2.97 -1.64
C LYS A 32 1.92 3.92 -2.48
N ILE A 33 2.32 5.18 -2.48
CA ILE A 33 1.77 6.24 -3.31
C ILE A 33 2.87 6.67 -4.28
N ILE A 34 2.59 6.59 -5.58
CA ILE A 34 3.49 7.09 -6.62
C ILE A 34 2.77 8.07 -7.54
N PRO A 35 3.46 9.06 -8.11
CA PRO A 35 2.88 9.90 -9.17
C PRO A 35 2.36 9.05 -10.33
N THR A 36 1.20 9.39 -10.92
CA THR A 36 0.58 8.58 -12.01
C THR A 36 1.51 8.36 -13.21
N LYS A 37 2.41 9.31 -13.47
CA LYS A 37 3.42 9.23 -14.54
C LYS A 37 4.49 8.17 -14.30
N ASN A 38 4.68 7.74 -13.05
CA ASN A 38 5.68 6.76 -12.71
C ASN A 38 5.15 5.35 -12.99
N HIS A 39 6.05 4.47 -13.39
CA HIS A 39 5.79 3.04 -13.49
C HIS A 39 5.81 2.40 -12.10
N VAL A 40 4.99 1.37 -11.90
CA VAL A 40 5.06 0.55 -10.69
C VAL A 40 6.27 -0.37 -10.84
N VAL A 41 7.22 -0.26 -9.91
CA VAL A 41 8.36 -1.19 -9.79
C VAL A 41 8.03 -2.11 -8.61
N TRP A 42 7.64 -3.35 -8.91
CA TRP A 42 7.11 -4.25 -7.89
C TRP A 42 8.16 -4.66 -6.85
N GLU A 43 9.42 -4.73 -7.26
CA GLU A 43 10.56 -5.02 -6.40
C GLU A 43 10.66 -3.99 -5.26
N ASP A 44 10.44 -2.71 -5.56
CA ASP A 44 10.43 -1.64 -4.56
C ASP A 44 9.25 -1.80 -3.59
N ILE A 45 8.07 -2.20 -4.09
CA ILE A 45 6.87 -2.43 -3.26
C ILE A 45 7.06 -3.64 -2.34
N VAL A 46 7.60 -4.73 -2.87
CA VAL A 46 7.91 -5.95 -2.10
C VAL A 46 8.96 -5.66 -1.02
N SER A 47 9.94 -4.80 -1.32
CA SER A 47 11.01 -4.44 -0.38
C SER A 47 10.52 -3.73 0.88
N ILE A 48 9.32 -3.14 0.86
CA ILE A 48 8.73 -2.40 1.98
C ILE A 48 7.61 -3.17 2.69
N LEU A 49 7.44 -4.45 2.39
CA LEU A 49 6.53 -5.33 3.14
C LEU A 49 6.92 -5.36 4.61
N GLN A 50 5.94 -5.14 5.47
CA GLN A 50 6.13 -5.12 6.91
C GLN A 50 4.92 -5.77 7.62
N PRO A 51 5.10 -6.30 8.83
CA PRO A 51 4.05 -7.01 9.51
C PRO A 51 2.95 -6.06 9.99
N TYR A 52 1.70 -6.46 9.75
CA TYR A 52 0.45 -5.86 10.25
C TYR A 52 0.10 -4.46 9.75
N ASP A 53 1.05 -3.53 9.69
CA ASP A 53 0.77 -2.12 9.43
C ASP A 53 1.77 -1.55 8.43
N SER A 54 1.30 -0.80 7.43
CA SER A 54 2.14 -0.04 6.53
C SER A 54 1.59 1.35 6.29
N SER A 55 2.48 2.32 6.15
CA SER A 55 2.14 3.68 5.77
C SER A 55 3.07 4.23 4.70
N ASP A 56 2.58 5.20 3.93
CA ASP A 56 3.38 5.96 2.97
C ASP A 56 2.90 7.40 2.91
N ASN A 57 3.80 8.30 2.55
CA ASN A 57 3.50 9.73 2.44
C ASN A 57 4.21 10.31 1.21
N LEU A 58 3.42 10.90 0.30
CA LEU A 58 3.90 11.58 -0.89
C LEU A 58 3.64 13.09 -0.78
N PRO A 59 4.65 13.89 -0.39
CA PRO A 59 4.53 15.33 -0.39
C PRO A 59 4.42 15.88 -1.82
N LEU A 60 3.63 16.95 -1.98
CA LEU A 60 3.43 17.66 -3.23
C LEU A 60 4.16 19.01 -3.18
N SER A 61 4.63 19.49 -4.33
CA SER A 61 5.33 20.77 -4.44
C SER A 61 4.52 21.99 -3.99
N CYS A 62 3.19 21.89 -4.05
CA CYS A 62 2.26 22.94 -3.61
C CYS A 62 2.06 22.99 -2.06
N GLY A 63 2.81 22.20 -1.29
CA GLY A 63 2.68 22.14 0.17
C GLY A 63 1.58 21.20 0.69
N GLY A 64 0.83 20.53 -0.19
CA GLY A 64 -0.08 19.44 0.15
C GLY A 64 0.63 18.08 0.22
N ALA A 65 -0.09 17.02 0.60
CA ALA A 65 0.41 15.65 0.58
C ALA A 65 -0.71 14.64 0.35
N PHE A 66 -0.32 13.47 -0.17
CA PHE A 66 -1.10 12.24 -0.03
C PHE A 66 -0.49 11.40 1.08
N SER A 67 -1.31 10.87 1.98
CA SER A 67 -0.88 9.83 2.92
C SER A 67 -1.73 8.59 2.74
N ALA A 68 -1.14 7.43 2.93
CA ALA A 68 -1.85 6.16 2.86
C ALA A 68 -1.45 5.29 4.03
N GLU A 69 -2.42 4.52 4.52
CA GLU A 69 -2.25 3.56 5.62
C GLU A 69 -2.94 2.26 5.21
N ALA A 70 -2.33 1.13 5.56
CA ALA A 70 -2.89 -0.19 5.36
C ALA A 70 -2.60 -1.05 6.59
N HIS A 71 -3.63 -1.77 7.04
CA HIS A 71 -3.60 -2.65 8.20
C HIS A 71 -4.14 -4.02 7.81
N ILE A 72 -3.40 -5.09 8.15
CA ILE A 72 -3.78 -6.48 7.92
C ILE A 72 -3.74 -7.28 9.22
N HIS A 73 -4.74 -8.15 9.40
CA HIS A 73 -4.71 -9.16 10.46
C HIS A 73 -5.35 -10.48 10.00
N ALA A 74 -4.89 -11.57 10.61
CA ALA A 74 -5.52 -12.87 10.48
C ALA A 74 -6.63 -13.04 11.52
N ASN A 75 -7.75 -13.56 11.06
CA ASN A 75 -8.87 -13.95 11.90
C ASN A 75 -8.64 -15.37 12.46
N GLY A 76 -9.37 -15.72 13.52
CA GLY A 76 -9.27 -17.06 14.14
C GLY A 76 -9.73 -18.22 13.24
N ASP A 77 -10.45 -17.93 12.15
CA ASP A 77 -10.90 -18.89 11.15
C ASP A 77 -9.91 -19.07 9.97
N GLY A 78 -8.77 -18.38 10.02
CA GLY A 78 -7.74 -18.42 8.97
C GLY A 78 -8.00 -17.46 7.80
N SER A 79 -9.11 -16.69 7.81
CA SER A 79 -9.30 -15.60 6.86
C SER A 79 -8.43 -14.38 7.20
N LEU A 80 -8.23 -13.49 6.23
CA LEU A 80 -7.48 -12.25 6.40
C LEU A 80 -8.42 -11.06 6.24
N ASN A 81 -8.24 -10.06 7.08
CA ASN A 81 -8.91 -8.78 6.94
C ASN A 81 -7.87 -7.70 6.63
N LEU A 82 -8.14 -6.90 5.60
CA LEU A 82 -7.28 -5.83 5.14
C LEU A 82 -8.09 -4.53 5.12
N THR A 83 -7.69 -3.58 5.95
CA THR A 83 -8.22 -2.21 5.95
C THR A 83 -7.18 -1.28 5.37
N ALA A 84 -7.55 -0.45 4.40
CA ALA A 84 -6.62 0.52 3.85
C ALA A 84 -7.33 1.84 3.54
N GLN A 85 -6.62 2.94 3.71
CA GLN A 85 -7.12 4.28 3.47
C GLN A 85 -6.08 5.17 2.80
N ILE A 86 -6.55 6.13 2.00
CA ILE A 86 -5.75 7.19 1.43
C ILE A 86 -6.40 8.54 1.74
N MET A 87 -5.58 9.50 2.16
CA MET A 87 -5.98 10.85 2.53
C MET A 87 -5.24 11.87 1.67
N TRP A 88 -5.90 12.99 1.38
CA TRP A 88 -5.32 14.13 0.68
C TRP A 88 -5.52 15.40 1.50
N SER A 89 -4.44 16.11 1.79
CA SER A 89 -4.48 17.33 2.61
C SER A 89 -4.69 18.64 1.82
N GLY A 90 -4.89 18.57 0.49
CA GLY A 90 -5.08 19.76 -0.35
C GLY A 90 -3.79 20.58 -0.55
N CYS A 91 -3.73 21.39 -1.61
CA CYS A 91 -2.78 22.50 -1.67
C CYS A 91 -3.46 23.71 -1.02
N LYS A 92 -2.75 24.48 -0.18
CA LYS A 92 -3.26 25.78 0.29
C LYS A 92 -3.15 26.85 -0.80
#